data_AF-A0A520BMK2-F1
#
_entry.id   AF-A0A520BMK2-F1
#
_cell.length_a   1.000
_cell.length_b   1.000
_cell.length_c   1.000
_cell.angle_alpha   90.00
_cell.angle_beta   90.00
_cell.angle_gamma   90.00
#
_symmetry.space_group_name_H-M   'P 1'
#
loop_
_entity.id
_entity.type
_entity.pdbx_description
1 polymer ?
#
loop_
_entity_poly.entity_id
_entity_poly.type
_entity_poly.pdbx_seq_one_letter_code
_entity_poly.pdbx_strand_id
1 'polypeptide(L)'
;MKKIFALLMVVSVLASCEEDVSFNTPAFQARKDNFMWRAKDYSAVYSAVDSTLVLTAFAGFEKVTLTAYPVIIAGTGTSAFFQDTVFDLANNDNATATYSFVDNGLTYLYSTAVKNKANGELVLQNGAIQKPGTISGTFRFDAPYIGTHPNAPERINFQQGVFYEIPISFGPTL
;
A
#
# COMPACT_ATOMS: atom_id res chain seq x y z
N MET A 1 18.02 -34.94 45.50
CA MET A 1 17.41 -33.67 45.04
C MET A 1 18.40 -32.82 44.22
N LYS A 2 19.04 -33.39 43.18
CA LYS A 2 19.92 -32.65 42.24
C LYS A 2 19.50 -32.81 40.76
N LYS A 3 18.59 -33.76 40.47
CA LYS A 3 18.12 -34.06 39.11
C LYS A 3 16.91 -33.21 38.66
N ILE A 4 16.22 -32.55 39.60
CA ILE A 4 15.10 -31.62 39.29
C ILE A 4 15.63 -30.27 38.79
N PHE A 5 16.80 -29.83 39.25
CA PHE A 5 17.42 -28.59 38.76
C PHE A 5 17.77 -28.64 37.26
N ALA A 6 18.19 -29.81 36.77
CA ALA A 6 18.44 -30.01 35.34
C ALA A 6 17.15 -29.96 34.50
N LEU A 7 16.03 -30.46 35.05
CA LEU A 7 14.73 -30.45 34.37
C LEU A 7 14.15 -29.03 34.27
N LEU A 8 14.31 -28.21 35.33
CA LEU A 8 13.82 -26.83 35.35
C LEU A 8 14.54 -25.93 34.33
N MET A 9 15.83 -26.21 34.06
CA MET A 9 16.65 -25.46 33.11
C MET A 9 16.32 -25.76 31.65
N VAL A 10 15.81 -26.96 31.34
CA VAL A 10 15.42 -27.34 29.97
C VAL A 10 14.08 -26.72 29.58
N VAL A 11 13.17 -26.52 30.53
CA VAL A 11 11.85 -25.92 30.28
C VAL A 11 11.95 -24.42 29.95
N SER A 12 12.92 -23.69 30.51
CA SER A 12 13.09 -22.26 30.23
C SER A 12 13.61 -21.94 28.83
N VAL A 13 14.27 -22.89 28.16
CA VAL A 13 14.78 -22.71 26.78
C VAL A 13 13.65 -22.84 25.76
N LEU A 14 12.58 -23.59 26.08
CA LEU A 14 11.43 -23.78 25.19
C LEU A 14 10.43 -22.59 25.22
N ALA A 15 10.50 -21.72 26.23
CA ALA A 15 9.64 -20.53 26.35
C ALA A 15 10.18 -19.29 25.59
N SER A 16 11.37 -19.39 24.97
CA SER A 16 12.04 -18.26 24.30
C SER A 16 11.65 -18.09 22.82
N CYS A 17 10.78 -18.94 22.27
CA CYS A 17 10.30 -18.84 20.89
C CYS A 17 8.85 -18.30 20.82
N GLU A 18 8.44 -17.44 21.75
CA GLU A 18 7.31 -16.56 21.46
C GLU A 18 7.80 -15.51 20.46
N GLU A 19 7.64 -15.80 19.17
CA GLU A 19 7.58 -14.76 18.15
C GLU A 19 6.35 -13.92 18.47
N ASP A 20 6.56 -12.72 18.99
CA ASP A 20 5.54 -11.70 19.15
C ASP A 20 5.06 -11.30 17.74
N VAL A 21 4.14 -12.11 17.20
CA VAL A 21 3.53 -11.90 15.89
C VAL A 21 2.59 -10.70 16.00
N SER A 22 3.17 -9.51 15.86
CA SER A 22 2.39 -8.29 15.72
C SER A 22 1.56 -8.39 14.43
N PHE A 23 0.25 -8.59 14.60
CA PHE A 23 -0.70 -8.54 13.50
C PHE A 23 -0.80 -7.10 12.99
N ASN A 24 0.02 -6.76 12.00
CA ASN A 24 0.00 -5.45 11.34
C ASN A 24 -1.16 -5.38 10.34
N THR A 25 -2.38 -5.55 10.83
CA THR A 25 -3.62 -5.58 10.03
C THR A 25 -4.59 -4.52 10.56
N PRO A 26 -4.98 -3.50 9.79
CA PRO A 26 -4.62 -3.28 8.38
C PRO A 26 -3.18 -2.79 8.19
N ALA A 27 -2.65 -2.93 6.97
CA ALA A 27 -1.32 -2.42 6.64
C ALA A 27 -1.28 -1.78 5.25
N PHE A 28 -0.46 -0.75 5.12
CA PHE A 28 0.00 -0.21 3.85
C PHE A 28 1.51 0.03 3.97
N GLN A 29 2.31 -0.73 3.22
CA GLN A 29 3.77 -0.69 3.34
C GLN A 29 4.46 -1.09 2.03
N ALA A 30 5.73 -0.72 1.87
CA ALA A 30 6.56 -1.03 0.71
C ALA A 30 8.06 -0.89 1.06
N ARG A 31 8.92 -1.17 0.09
CA ARG A 31 10.31 -0.72 0.08
C ARG A 31 10.45 0.49 -0.84
N LYS A 32 10.71 1.66 -0.27
CA LYS A 32 11.02 2.89 -1.01
C LYS A 32 12.54 3.00 -1.13
N ASP A 33 13.06 2.95 -2.36
CA ASP A 33 14.49 2.95 -2.67
C ASP A 33 15.28 1.98 -1.80
N ASN A 34 14.76 0.76 -1.66
CA ASN A 34 15.29 -0.32 -0.83
C ASN A 34 15.16 -0.14 0.70
N PHE A 35 14.65 0.98 1.19
CA PHE A 35 14.38 1.20 2.62
C PHE A 35 12.92 0.91 2.97
N MET A 36 12.67 0.43 4.18
CA MET A 36 11.31 0.13 4.63
C MET A 36 10.48 1.41 4.71
N TRP A 37 9.34 1.40 4.03
CA TRP A 37 8.35 2.46 4.07
C TRP A 37 7.03 1.89 4.59
N ARG A 38 6.49 2.49 5.66
CA ARG A 38 5.24 2.03 6.27
C ARG A 38 4.35 3.23 6.57
N ALA A 39 3.14 3.20 6.05
CA ALA A 39 2.16 4.21 6.33
C ALA A 39 1.64 4.07 7.77
N LYS A 40 1.38 5.21 8.41
CA LYS A 40 0.68 5.31 9.70
C LYS A 40 -0.81 5.56 9.51
N ASP A 41 -1.18 6.25 8.44
CA ASP A 41 -2.55 6.57 8.08
C ASP A 41 -2.82 6.18 6.63
N TYR A 42 -4.00 5.67 6.35
CA TYR A 42 -4.40 5.26 5.01
C TYR A 42 -5.92 5.29 4.84
N SER A 43 -6.36 5.44 3.60
CA SER A 43 -7.78 5.41 3.22
C SER A 43 -7.97 4.81 1.84
N ALA A 44 -9.12 4.16 1.62
CA ALA A 44 -9.60 3.74 0.32
C ALA A 44 -10.96 4.40 0.06
N VAL A 45 -11.10 5.11 -1.05
CA VAL A 45 -12.36 5.71 -1.48
C VAL A 45 -12.73 5.13 -2.83
N TYR A 46 -13.96 4.63 -2.95
CA TYR A 46 -14.51 4.13 -4.19
C TYR A 46 -15.73 4.96 -4.64
N SER A 47 -15.65 5.49 -5.86
CA SER A 47 -16.78 6.13 -6.55
C SER A 47 -17.55 5.09 -7.35
N ALA A 48 -18.78 4.79 -6.93
CA ALA A 48 -19.68 3.91 -7.68
C ALA A 48 -20.21 4.56 -8.98
N VAL A 49 -20.09 5.89 -9.12
CA VAL A 49 -20.51 6.62 -10.33
C VAL A 49 -19.50 6.40 -11.45
N ASP A 50 -18.21 6.51 -11.12
CA ASP A 50 -17.12 6.47 -12.11
C ASP A 50 -16.37 5.12 -12.12
N SER A 51 -16.70 4.23 -11.19
CA SER A 51 -15.96 2.98 -10.93
C SER A 51 -14.48 3.23 -10.62
N THR A 52 -14.18 4.35 -9.95
CA THR A 52 -12.81 4.77 -9.63
C THR A 52 -12.49 4.44 -8.18
N LEU A 53 -11.34 3.81 -7.97
CA LEU A 53 -10.75 3.59 -6.66
C LEU A 53 -9.57 4.54 -6.45
N VAL A 54 -9.52 5.19 -5.29
CA VAL A 54 -8.38 5.99 -4.84
C VAL A 54 -7.92 5.46 -3.48
N LEU A 55 -6.70 4.93 -3.45
CA LEU A 55 -5.99 4.56 -2.23
C LEU A 55 -5.02 5.68 -1.87
N THR A 56 -5.05 6.15 -0.63
CA THR A 56 -4.08 7.13 -0.12
C THR A 56 -3.44 6.61 1.14
N ALA A 57 -2.12 6.77 1.27
CA ALA A 57 -1.36 6.32 2.43
C ALA A 57 -0.30 7.36 2.81
N PHE A 58 -0.10 7.56 4.11
CA PHE A 58 0.77 8.60 4.66
C PHE A 58 1.81 8.03 5.62
N ALA A 59 3.06 8.44 5.48
CA ALA A 59 4.14 8.17 6.42
C ALA A 59 4.79 9.50 6.83
N GLY A 60 4.30 10.11 7.91
CA GLY A 60 4.71 11.47 8.28
C GLY A 60 4.26 12.48 7.23
N PHE A 61 5.20 13.20 6.63
CA PHE A 61 4.93 14.16 5.53
C PHE A 61 4.98 13.54 4.14
N GLU A 62 5.15 12.22 4.06
CA GLU A 62 5.13 11.48 2.81
C GLU A 62 3.73 10.98 2.51
N LYS A 63 3.36 10.97 1.23
CA LYS A 63 2.06 10.50 0.74
C LYS A 63 2.25 9.65 -0.50
N VAL A 64 1.64 8.48 -0.53
CA VAL A 64 1.43 7.65 -1.73
C VAL A 64 -0.04 7.69 -2.09
N THR A 65 -0.36 7.93 -3.36
CA THR A 65 -1.73 7.83 -3.88
C THR A 65 -1.74 6.90 -5.09
N LEU A 66 -2.60 5.88 -5.06
CA LEU A 66 -2.85 4.95 -6.16
C LEU A 66 -4.28 5.15 -6.63
N THR A 67 -4.45 5.49 -7.90
CA THR A 67 -5.75 5.68 -8.54
C THR A 67 -5.92 4.64 -9.63
N ALA A 68 -7.09 4.01 -9.73
CA ALA A 68 -7.40 3.06 -10.79
C ALA A 68 -8.88 3.10 -11.19
N TYR A 69 -9.14 2.93 -12.47
CA TYR A 69 -10.47 2.71 -13.05
C TYR A 69 -10.38 1.81 -14.31
N PRO A 70 -11.48 1.20 -14.75
CA PRO A 70 -12.64 0.88 -13.93
C PRO A 70 -12.27 -0.26 -12.96
N VAL A 71 -12.64 -0.08 -11.69
CA VAL A 71 -12.55 -1.12 -10.66
C VAL A 71 -13.93 -1.72 -10.47
N ILE A 72 -14.05 -3.04 -10.67
CA ILE A 72 -15.35 -3.72 -10.59
C ILE A 72 -15.57 -4.31 -9.20
N ILE A 73 -16.77 -4.12 -8.67
CA ILE A 73 -17.21 -4.68 -7.39
C ILE A 73 -18.30 -5.73 -7.62
N ALA A 74 -18.20 -6.86 -6.93
CA ALA A 74 -19.28 -7.80 -6.71
C ALA A 74 -19.91 -7.56 -5.33
N GLY A 75 -21.24 -7.51 -5.26
CA GLY A 75 -21.97 -7.26 -4.01
C GLY A 75 -22.33 -5.79 -3.77
N THR A 76 -22.88 -5.48 -2.60
CA THR A 76 -23.39 -4.15 -2.26
C THR A 76 -23.10 -3.81 -0.79
N GLY A 77 -22.74 -2.57 -0.50
CA GLY A 77 -22.48 -2.12 0.87
C GLY A 77 -21.27 -2.83 1.50
N THR A 78 -21.44 -3.34 2.72
CA THR A 78 -20.34 -4.00 3.46
C THR A 78 -19.98 -5.38 2.94
N SER A 79 -20.78 -6.00 2.07
CA SER A 79 -20.45 -7.27 1.39
C SER A 79 -19.74 -7.09 0.04
N ALA A 80 -19.30 -5.87 -0.25
CA ALA A 80 -18.56 -5.57 -1.47
C ALA A 80 -17.19 -6.28 -1.49
N PHE A 81 -16.93 -6.98 -2.60
CA PHE A 81 -15.65 -7.58 -2.94
C PHE A 81 -15.20 -7.04 -4.29
N PHE A 82 -13.93 -6.64 -4.39
CA PHE A 82 -13.37 -6.22 -5.67
C PHE A 82 -13.05 -7.43 -6.53
N GLN A 83 -13.24 -7.33 -7.85
CA GLN A 83 -12.70 -8.36 -8.74
C GLN A 83 -11.18 -8.24 -8.83
N ASP A 84 -10.51 -9.39 -8.77
CA ASP A 84 -9.06 -9.45 -8.95
C ASP A 84 -8.70 -8.84 -10.32
N THR A 85 -7.85 -7.82 -10.30
CA THR A 85 -7.53 -7.03 -11.48
C THR A 85 -6.10 -6.53 -11.39
N VAL A 86 -5.39 -6.53 -12.52
CA VAL A 86 -4.06 -5.97 -12.66
C VAL A 86 -4.13 -4.70 -13.51
N PHE A 87 -3.60 -3.61 -12.99
CA PHE A 87 -3.46 -2.34 -13.69
C PHE A 87 -1.98 -2.07 -13.97
N ASP A 88 -1.63 -1.88 -15.24
CA ASP A 88 -0.35 -1.30 -15.61
C ASP A 88 -0.34 0.18 -15.20
N LEU A 89 0.68 0.63 -14.49
CA LEU A 89 0.84 2.03 -14.11
C LEU A 89 1.71 2.81 -15.11
N ALA A 90 2.26 2.12 -16.13
CA ALA A 90 2.98 2.71 -17.24
C ALA A 90 2.02 3.13 -18.35
N ASN A 91 2.08 4.39 -18.79
CA ASN A 91 1.34 4.86 -19.98
C ASN A 91 -0.18 4.59 -19.95
N ASN A 92 -0.76 4.46 -18.76
CA ASN A 92 -2.16 4.11 -18.59
C ASN A 92 -2.89 5.29 -17.95
N ASP A 93 -3.76 5.94 -18.73
CA ASP A 93 -4.59 7.04 -18.20
C ASP A 93 -5.62 6.53 -17.18
N ASN A 94 -5.87 5.21 -17.18
CA ASN A 94 -6.81 4.58 -16.29
C ASN A 94 -6.23 4.17 -14.94
N ALA A 95 -4.90 4.20 -14.77
CA ALA A 95 -4.28 3.88 -13.50
C ALA A 95 -2.96 4.63 -13.27
N THR A 96 -2.86 5.26 -12.11
CA THR A 96 -1.77 6.19 -11.81
C THR A 96 -1.30 5.99 -10.38
N ALA A 97 0.02 6.00 -10.18
CA ALA A 97 0.62 6.12 -8.86
C ALA A 97 1.32 7.48 -8.74
N THR A 98 1.14 8.12 -7.58
CA THR A 98 1.88 9.32 -7.22
C THR A 98 2.52 9.14 -5.86
N TYR A 99 3.66 9.79 -5.69
CA TYR A 99 4.33 9.94 -4.41
C TYR A 99 4.69 11.40 -4.20
N SER A 100 4.51 11.90 -3.00
CA SER A 100 4.93 13.24 -2.62
C SER A 100 5.51 13.27 -1.22
N PHE A 101 6.42 14.19 -0.97
CA PHE A 101 6.90 14.50 0.37
C PHE A 101 7.19 15.99 0.51
N VAL A 102 7.21 16.46 1.77
CA VAL A 102 7.58 17.84 2.10
C VAL A 102 8.93 17.85 2.81
N ASP A 103 9.84 18.68 2.34
CA ASP A 103 11.13 18.94 2.97
C ASP A 103 11.42 20.45 2.96
N ASN A 104 11.74 21.03 4.12
CA ASN A 104 11.92 22.48 4.32
C ASN A 104 10.79 23.35 3.71
N GLY A 105 9.54 22.88 3.79
CA GLY A 105 8.38 23.58 3.23
C GLY A 105 8.21 23.46 1.70
N LEU A 106 9.13 22.78 1.02
CA LEU A 106 9.04 22.50 -0.41
C LEU A 106 8.35 21.15 -0.64
N THR A 107 7.42 21.11 -1.57
CA THR A 107 6.72 19.86 -1.95
C THR A 107 7.39 19.23 -3.16
N TYR A 108 7.78 17.97 -3.01
CA TYR A 108 8.31 17.15 -4.09
C TYR A 108 7.23 16.19 -4.56
N LEU A 109 7.05 16.04 -5.87
CA LEU A 109 6.00 15.23 -6.47
C LEU A 109 6.54 14.35 -7.60
N TYR A 110 6.13 13.10 -7.59
CA TYR A 110 6.50 12.05 -8.54
C TYR A 110 5.22 11.38 -9.04
N SER A 111 5.17 11.03 -10.32
CA SER A 111 3.97 10.46 -10.93
C SER A 111 4.28 9.49 -12.05
N THR A 112 3.52 8.38 -12.11
CA THR A 112 3.59 7.44 -13.23
C THR A 112 2.84 7.91 -14.47
N ALA A 113 2.06 9.00 -14.39
CA ALA A 113 1.36 9.59 -15.54
C ALA A 113 2.30 10.17 -16.62
N VAL A 114 3.61 10.21 -16.36
CA VAL A 114 4.59 10.71 -17.34
C VAL A 114 4.85 9.65 -18.41
N LYS A 115 4.26 9.89 -19.58
CA LYS A 115 4.33 8.99 -20.74
C LYS A 115 5.77 8.57 -21.08
N ASN A 116 5.97 7.27 -21.25
CA ASN A 116 7.21 6.57 -21.60
C ASN A 116 8.37 6.81 -20.63
N LYS A 117 8.08 7.32 -19.42
CA LYS A 117 9.10 7.60 -18.41
C LYS A 117 8.81 6.95 -17.08
N ALA A 118 7.76 6.14 -16.95
CA ALA A 118 7.40 5.46 -15.72
C ALA A 118 7.10 3.99 -15.99
N ASN A 119 7.15 3.19 -14.93
CA ASN A 119 6.63 1.83 -14.95
C ASN A 119 6.01 1.52 -13.59
N GLY A 120 5.19 0.47 -13.55
CA GLY A 120 4.61 0.00 -12.31
C GLY A 120 3.42 -0.88 -12.55
N GLU A 121 2.89 -1.39 -11.46
CA GLU A 121 1.77 -2.30 -11.46
C GLU A 121 1.00 -2.10 -10.16
N LEU A 122 -0.32 -2.09 -10.26
CA LEU A 122 -1.24 -2.18 -9.16
C LEU A 122 -2.07 -3.45 -9.34
N VAL A 123 -1.98 -4.35 -8.38
CA VAL A 123 -2.78 -5.58 -8.35
C VAL A 123 -3.80 -5.45 -7.25
N LEU A 124 -5.07 -5.44 -7.61
CA LEU A 124 -6.16 -5.67 -6.67
C LEU A 124 -6.34 -7.18 -6.56
N GLN A 125 -6.21 -7.71 -5.36
CA GLN A 125 -6.37 -9.13 -5.12
C GLN A 125 -6.90 -9.38 -3.72
N ASN A 126 -8.01 -10.09 -3.62
CA ASN A 126 -8.55 -10.49 -2.34
C ASN A 126 -7.78 -11.70 -1.77
N GLY A 127 -7.67 -11.75 -0.44
CA GLY A 127 -7.19 -12.96 0.24
C GLY A 127 -8.21 -14.11 0.16
N ALA A 128 -7.76 -15.33 0.49
CA ALA A 128 -8.64 -16.51 0.56
C ALA A 128 -9.81 -16.32 1.56
N ILE A 129 -9.58 -15.52 2.60
CA ILE A 129 -10.59 -15.05 3.54
C ILE A 129 -10.51 -13.51 3.53
N GLN A 130 -11.40 -12.86 2.77
CA GLN A 130 -11.44 -11.40 2.67
C GLN A 130 -12.42 -10.85 3.71
N LYS A 131 -11.97 -9.86 4.48
CA LYS A 131 -12.88 -9.09 5.35
C LYS A 131 -13.81 -8.24 4.48
N PRO A 132 -15.14 -8.42 4.56
CA PRO A 132 -16.08 -7.64 3.76
C PRO A 132 -15.90 -6.13 3.98
N GLY A 133 -15.99 -5.33 2.91
CA GLY A 133 -15.83 -3.88 2.98
C GLY A 133 -14.37 -3.41 3.11
N THR A 134 -13.41 -4.30 2.81
CA THR A 134 -11.99 -3.96 2.76
C THR A 134 -11.36 -4.34 1.43
N ILE A 135 -10.23 -3.72 1.10
CA ILE A 135 -9.45 -4.02 -0.09
C ILE A 135 -8.02 -4.42 0.25
N SER A 136 -7.51 -5.38 -0.51
CA SER A 136 -6.17 -5.91 -0.41
C SER A 136 -5.52 -5.99 -1.79
N GLY A 137 -4.19 -6.03 -1.80
CA GLY A 137 -3.45 -6.13 -3.04
C GLY A 137 -1.98 -5.75 -2.89
N THR A 138 -1.33 -5.63 -4.04
CA THR A 138 0.09 -5.28 -4.13
C THR A 138 0.30 -4.13 -5.10
N PHE A 139 1.41 -3.43 -4.93
CA PHE A 139 1.81 -2.39 -5.86
C PHE A 139 3.32 -2.30 -5.96
N ARG A 140 3.78 -1.82 -7.11
CA ARG A 140 5.15 -1.36 -7.33
C ARG A 140 5.12 -0.25 -8.36
N PHE A 141 5.98 0.74 -8.23
CA PHE A 141 6.13 1.74 -9.28
C PHE A 141 7.48 2.40 -9.23
N ASP A 142 7.90 2.85 -10.40
CA ASP A 142 9.07 3.67 -10.63
C ASP A 142 8.61 4.95 -11.33
N ALA A 143 8.66 6.07 -10.61
CA ALA A 143 8.04 7.32 -11.04
C ALA A 143 9.08 8.44 -11.15
N PRO A 144 9.15 9.17 -12.27
CA PRO A 144 9.98 10.36 -12.40
C PRO A 144 9.42 11.53 -11.56
N TYR A 145 10.33 12.42 -11.20
CA TYR A 145 9.98 13.72 -10.62
C TYR A 145 9.24 14.60 -11.63
N ILE A 146 8.18 15.26 -11.17
CA ILE A 146 7.34 16.15 -11.99
C ILE A 146 7.24 17.58 -11.42
N GLY A 147 8.00 17.88 -10.36
CA GLY A 147 8.08 19.23 -9.81
C GLY A 147 9.15 20.08 -10.49
N THR A 148 9.45 21.23 -9.89
CA THR A 148 10.34 22.25 -10.44
C THR A 148 11.57 22.53 -9.56
N HIS A 149 11.74 21.81 -8.45
CA HIS A 149 12.81 22.10 -7.50
C HIS A 149 14.16 21.58 -8.03
N PRO A 150 15.19 22.45 -8.16
CA PRO A 150 16.53 22.01 -8.49
C PRO A 150 17.05 21.14 -7.33
N ASN A 151 17.66 19.99 -7.64
CA ASN A 151 18.16 18.97 -6.70
C ASN A 151 17.14 17.94 -6.19
N ALA A 152 15.92 17.90 -6.72
CA ALA A 152 15.06 16.75 -6.48
C ALA A 152 15.70 15.47 -7.04
N PRO A 153 15.64 14.33 -6.32
CA PRO A 153 15.90 13.03 -6.92
C PRO A 153 15.12 12.88 -8.22
N GLU A 154 15.76 12.39 -9.28
CA GLU A 154 15.11 12.32 -10.59
C GLU A 154 13.92 11.34 -10.61
N ARG A 155 13.96 10.34 -9.72
CA ARG A 155 12.99 9.25 -9.66
C ARG A 155 12.80 8.76 -8.23
N ILE A 156 11.69 8.07 -8.00
CA ILE A 156 11.42 7.30 -6.78
C ILE A 156 11.01 5.88 -7.16
N ASN A 157 11.47 4.91 -6.39
CA ASN A 157 11.19 3.50 -6.65
C ASN A 157 10.50 2.84 -5.44
N PHE A 158 9.24 2.46 -5.61
CA PHE A 158 8.47 1.67 -4.65
C PHE A 158 8.41 0.21 -5.12
N GLN A 159 8.92 -0.70 -4.28
CA GLN A 159 9.00 -2.14 -4.55
C GLN A 159 8.28 -2.91 -3.45
N GLN A 160 7.83 -4.12 -3.77
CA GLN A 160 7.23 -5.04 -2.78
C GLN A 160 6.12 -4.36 -1.95
N GLY A 161 5.36 -3.47 -2.59
CA GLY A 161 4.27 -2.75 -1.95
C GLY A 161 3.10 -3.68 -1.69
N VAL A 162 2.53 -3.58 -0.49
CA VAL A 162 1.37 -4.35 -0.05
C VAL A 162 0.43 -3.41 0.67
N PHE A 163 -0.86 -3.50 0.34
CA PHE A 163 -1.94 -2.98 1.15
C PHE A 163 -2.87 -4.13 1.52
N TYR A 164 -3.25 -4.22 2.78
CA TYR A 164 -3.96 -5.37 3.32
C TYR A 164 -5.12 -4.91 4.21
N GLU A 165 -6.32 -5.36 3.87
CA GLU A 165 -7.58 -5.09 4.56
C GLU A 165 -7.85 -3.60 4.81
N ILE A 166 -7.51 -2.73 3.84
CA ILE A 166 -7.79 -1.30 3.94
C ILE A 166 -9.30 -1.07 3.91
N PRO A 167 -9.91 -0.42 4.91
CA PRO A 167 -11.33 -0.12 4.91
C PRO A 167 -11.73 0.82 3.77
N ILE A 168 -12.86 0.53 3.13
CA ILE A 168 -13.35 1.30 1.98
C ILE A 168 -14.46 2.24 2.42
N SER A 169 -14.40 3.48 1.95
CA SER A 169 -15.49 4.45 2.00
C SER A 169 -16.11 4.60 0.60
N PHE A 170 -17.44 4.61 0.53
CA PHE A 170 -18.17 4.86 -0.70
C PHE A 170 -18.55 6.33 -0.79
N GLY A 171 -18.18 6.99 -1.88
CA GLY A 171 -18.44 8.43 -2.06
C GLY A 171 -17.75 8.98 -3.30
N PRO A 172 -17.94 10.27 -3.62
CA PRO A 172 -17.20 10.91 -4.70
C PRO A 172 -15.70 10.85 -4.38
N THR A 173 -14.89 10.47 -5.37
CA THR A 173 -13.43 10.59 -5.31
C THR A 173 -13.09 12.06 -5.52
N LEU A 174 -12.59 12.73 -4.47
CA LEU A 174 -12.15 14.12 -4.51
C LEU A 174 -10.75 14.26 -5.14
#